data_AF-A0A496T4E4-F1
#
_entry.id   AF-A0A496T4E4-F1
#
_cell.length_a   1.000
_cell.length_b   1.000
_cell.length_c   1.000
_cell.angle_alpha   90.00
_cell.angle_beta   90.00
_cell.angle_gamma   90.00
#
_symmetry.space_group_name_H-M   'P 1'
#
loop_
_entity.id
_entity.type
_entity.pdbx_description
1 polymer ?
#
loop_
_entity_poly.entity_id
_entity_poly.type
_entity_poly.pdbx_seq_one_letter_code
_entity_poly.pdbx_strand_id
1 'polypeptide(L)' 'MAGNMSQGGDSGSAVLNEKNQLVGLLFAGSNTSTVINRIQNVFQALQVTLP' A
#
# COMPACT_ATOMS: atom_id res chain seq x y z
N MET A 1 17.71 -1.08 -15.34
CA MET A 1 16.31 -1.50 -15.22
C MET A 1 15.84 -1.07 -13.84
N ALA A 2 14.91 -0.12 -13.74
CA ALA A 2 14.18 0.04 -12.48
C ALA A 2 13.43 -1.27 -12.25
N GLY A 3 13.65 -1.94 -11.11
CA GLY A 3 12.93 -3.17 -10.78
C GLY A 3 11.42 -2.93 -10.73
N ASN A 4 10.61 -3.99 -10.78
CA ASN A 4 9.17 -3.85 -10.62
C ASN A 4 8.86 -3.10 -9.33
N MET A 5 8.07 -2.03 -9.42
CA MET A 5 7.64 -1.29 -8.23
C MET A 5 6.73 -2.13 -7.32
N SER A 6 6.13 -3.20 -7.86
CA SER A 6 5.37 -4.22 -7.14
C SER A 6 5.25 -5.49 -7.99
N GLN A 7 5.30 -6.65 -7.34
CA GLN A 7 5.16 -7.97 -7.96
C GLN A 7 3.99 -8.76 -7.34
N GLY A 8 3.61 -9.85 -8.02
CA GLY A 8 2.67 -10.80 -7.45
C GLY A 8 3.20 -11.37 -6.14
N GLY A 9 2.40 -11.29 -5.09
CA GLY A 9 2.80 -11.65 -3.72
C GLY A 9 2.94 -10.45 -2.78
N ASP A 10 3.14 -9.23 -3.30
CA ASP A 10 3.26 -8.02 -2.47
C ASP A 10 1.91 -7.46 -2.02
N SER A 11 0.79 -7.96 -2.57
CA SER A 11 -0.57 -7.50 -2.25
C SER A 11 -0.83 -7.59 -0.74
N GLY A 12 -1.37 -6.50 -0.18
CA GLY A 12 -1.62 -6.36 1.25
C GLY A 12 -0.44 -5.78 2.05
N SER A 13 0.75 -5.63 1.44
CA SER A 13 1.90 -5.01 2.11
C SER A 13 1.62 -3.56 2.51
N ALA A 14 2.17 -3.15 3.66
CA ALA A 14 2.12 -1.78 4.12
C ALA A 14 2.94 -0.87 3.21
N VAL A 15 2.33 0.24 2.79
CA VAL A 15 3.01 1.30 2.04
C VAL A 15 3.20 2.49 2.96
N LEU A 16 4.45 2.92 3.10
CA LEU A 16 4.86 4.01 3.99
C LEU A 16 5.32 5.22 3.18
N ASN A 17 5.18 6.42 3.74
CA ASN A 17 5.86 7.59 3.23
C ASN A 17 7.29 7.72 3.81
N GLU A 18 8.04 8.73 3.37
CA GLU A 18 9.42 8.98 3.84
C GLU A 18 9.53 9.29 5.34
N LYS A 19 8.42 9.64 5.99
CA LYS A 19 8.33 9.86 7.44
C LYS A 19 7.92 8.59 8.20
N ASN A 20 7.95 7.43 7.55
CA ASN A 20 7.57 6.13 8.11
C ASN A 20 6.09 6.05 8.56
N GLN A 21 5.22 6.84 7.95
CA GLN A 21 3.78 6.83 8.24
C GLN A 21 3.06 5.90 7.26
N LEU A 22 2.14 5.08 7.77
CA LEU A 22 1.29 4.22 6.96
C LEU A 22 0.35 5.07 6.09
N VAL A 23 0.41 4.89 4.77
CA VAL A 23 -0.40 5.65 3.80
C VAL A 23 -1.33 4.77 2.98
N GLY A 24 -1.06 3.47 2.89
CA GLY A 24 -1.95 2.54 2.20
C GLY A 24 -1.52 1.09 2.27
N LEU A 25 -2.34 0.24 1.66
CA LEU A 25 -2.05 -1.18 1.43
C LEU A 25 -1.88 -1.41 -0.07
N LEU A 26 -0.82 -2.11 -0.45
CA LEU A 26 -0.54 -2.45 -1.84
C LEU A 26 -1.68 -3.31 -2.40
N PHE A 27 -2.23 -2.93 -3.56
CA PHE A 27 -3.28 -3.70 -4.22
C PHE A 27 -2.76 -4.37 -5.49
N ALA A 28 -2.28 -3.58 -6.44
CA ALA A 28 -1.82 -4.05 -7.74
C ALA A 28 -0.56 -3.30 -8.20
N GLY A 29 0.24 -3.95 -9.01
CA GLY A 29 1.50 -3.42 -9.52
C GLY A 29 1.69 -3.70 -11.00
N SER A 30 2.39 -2.80 -11.67
CA SER A 30 3.00 -3.02 -12.97
C SER A 30 4.47 -2.60 -12.90
N ASN A 31 5.17 -2.70 -14.03
CA ASN A 31 6.57 -2.27 -14.12
C ASN A 31 6.73 -0.75 -13.91
N THR A 32 5.67 0.03 -14.04
CA THR A 32 5.72 1.51 -14.03
C THR A 32 4.78 2.17 -13.04
N SER A 33 3.78 1.44 -12.53
CA SER A 33 2.75 1.99 -11.64
C SER A 33 2.39 1.01 -10.53
N THR A 34 2.10 1.53 -9.34
CA THR A 34 1.54 0.75 -8.22
C THR A 34 0.23 1.41 -7.78
N VAL A 35 -0.80 0.59 -7.64
CA VAL A 35 -2.11 0.98 -7.11
C VAL A 35 -2.18 0.55 -5.65
N ILE A 36 -2.56 1.48 -4.79
CA ILE A 36 -2.68 1.25 -3.35
C ILE A 36 -4.09 1.63 -2.86
N ASN A 37 -4.59 0.92 -1.86
CA ASN A 37 -5.76 1.32 -1.10
C ASN A 37 -5.34 2.36 -0.05
N ARG A 38 -5.90 3.58 -0.11
CA ARG A 38 -5.64 4.61 0.91
C ARG A 38 -5.99 4.09 2.30
N ILE A 39 -5.07 4.24 3.25
CA ILE A 39 -5.23 3.65 4.57
C ILE A 39 -6.47 4.20 5.31
N GLN A 40 -6.83 5.46 5.10
CA GLN A 40 -7.99 6.08 5.74
C GLN A 40 -9.29 5.36 5.35
N ASN A 41 -9.42 4.96 4.08
CA ASN A 41 -10.60 4.22 3.59
C ASN A 41 -10.67 2.83 4.23
N VAL A 42 -9.53 2.17 4.40
CA VAL A 42 -9.45 0.84 5.01
C VAL A 42 -9.87 0.89 6.48
N PHE A 43 -9.31 1.84 7.25
CA PHE A 43 -9.67 2.01 8.66
C PHE A 43 -11.14 2.37 8.85
N GLN A 44 -11.68 3.26 8.00
CA GLN A 44 -13.10 3.60 8.04
C GLN A 44 -13.99 2.40 7.73
N ALA A 45 -13.66 1.60 6.72
CA ALA A 45 -14.44 0.44 6.32
C ALA A 45 -14.43 -0.67 7.39
N LEU A 46 -13.28 -0.88 8.04
CA LEU A 46 -13.08 -1.96 9.02
C LEU A 46 -13.31 -1.51 10.48
N GLN A 47 -13.50 -0.21 10.73
CA GLN A 47 -13.66 0.39 12.06
C GLN A 47 -12.50 0.06 13.02
N VAL A 48 -11.27 0.14 12.50
CA VAL A 48 -10.04 -0.16 13.26
C VAL A 48 -9.12 1.07 13.35
N THR A 49 -8.24 1.07 14.34
CA THR A 49 -7.18 2.08 14.52
C THR A 49 -5.84 1.39 14.76
N LEU A 50 -4.74 2.14 14.62
CA LEU A 50 -3.43 1.65 15.05
C LEU A 50 -3.35 1.71 16.59
N PRO A 51 -2.62 0.77 17.22
CA PRO A 51 -2.37 0.79 18.66
C PRO A 51 -1.66 2.06 19.14
#